data_AF-A0A168MRR6-F1
#
_entry.id   AF-A0A168MRR6-F1
#
_cell.length_a   1.000
_cell.length_b   1.000
_cell.length_c   1.000
_cell.angle_alpha   90.00
_cell.angle_beta   90.00
_cell.angle_gamma   90.00
#
_symmetry.space_group_name_H-M   'P 1'
#
loop_
_entity.id
_entity.type
_entity.pdbx_description
1 polymer ?
#
loop_
_entity_poly.entity_id
_entity_poly.type
_entity_poly.pdbx_seq_one_letter_code
_entity_poly.pdbx_strand_id
1 'polypeptide(L)'
;MAPFSNNVDRIKKFEGPFGRIYKCLPMLATYSADLPEQNLLAATKSSLCGYGCPRCLVKTGDMKKGYGVIAAARNNDNMGQYAARNQYGCFDLANAFWRTPFNIYDSLVVDDLHQLGGVYRHLLGFIEALIKDQRGKAAIVEWRCRSLPYYSGMKSFKTGFLLSSLINPSFGELRKHMQLILCLVYDLIPLQCVLCLRAFI
;
A
#
# COMPACT_ATOMS: atom_id res chain seq x y z
N MET A 1 -28.93 4.01 -9.75
CA MET A 1 -29.69 5.09 -9.06
C MET A 1 -28.70 6.21 -8.75
N ALA A 2 -28.99 7.43 -9.21
CA ALA A 2 -28.05 8.57 -9.19
C ALA A 2 -27.68 8.99 -7.74
N PRO A 3 -26.39 9.13 -7.36
CA PRO A 3 -26.03 9.24 -5.95
C PRO A 3 -25.77 10.68 -5.46
N PHE A 4 -26.39 11.72 -6.03
CA PHE A 4 -26.07 13.11 -5.67
C PHE A 4 -27.26 14.08 -5.61
N SER A 5 -28.33 13.74 -4.89
CA SER A 5 -29.35 14.72 -4.50
C SER A 5 -29.48 14.79 -2.98
N ASN A 6 -28.49 15.39 -2.30
CA ASN A 6 -28.69 15.88 -0.95
C ASN A 6 -28.07 17.27 -0.82
N ASN A 7 -28.96 18.26 -0.84
CA ASN A 7 -28.72 19.66 -0.51
C ASN A 7 -28.23 19.77 0.94
N VAL A 8 -26.92 19.81 1.15
CA VAL A 8 -26.34 20.40 2.37
C VAL A 8 -25.10 21.20 1.98
N ASP A 9 -25.34 22.49 1.74
CA ASP A 9 -24.33 23.49 1.37
C ASP A 9 -23.41 23.79 2.58
N ARG A 10 -22.41 22.94 2.81
CA ARG A 10 -21.31 23.22 3.77
C ARG A 10 -19.99 23.45 3.05
N ILE A 11 -20.04 24.21 1.95
CA ILE A 11 -18.85 24.63 1.21
C ILE A 11 -18.15 25.74 2.00
N LYS A 12 -16.98 25.45 2.58
CA LYS A 12 -16.11 26.49 3.14
C LYS A 12 -15.45 27.25 1.98
N LYS A 13 -15.63 28.57 1.98
CA LYS A 13 -15.04 29.48 1.00
C LYS A 13 -13.70 29.96 1.54
N PHE A 14 -12.65 29.87 0.74
CA PHE A 14 -11.33 30.40 1.06
C PHE A 14 -10.96 31.49 0.06
N GLU A 15 -10.37 32.57 0.55
CA GLU A 15 -9.76 33.57 -0.31
C GLU A 15 -8.41 33.04 -0.79
N GLY A 16 -8.27 32.87 -2.11
CA GLY A 16 -7.03 32.43 -2.73
C GLY A 16 -6.30 33.58 -3.43
N PRO A 17 -5.19 33.29 -4.12
CA PRO A 17 -4.42 34.30 -4.84
C PRO A 17 -5.29 35.09 -5.82
N PHE A 18 -5.00 36.38 -5.98
CA PHE A 18 -5.72 37.32 -6.87
C PHE A 18 -7.16 37.65 -6.45
N GLY A 19 -7.50 37.57 -5.16
CA GLY A 19 -8.81 37.97 -4.62
C GLY A 19 -9.96 37.07 -5.09
N ARG A 20 -9.65 35.86 -5.57
CA ARG A 20 -10.65 34.89 -6.04
C ARG A 20 -11.10 34.01 -4.88
N ILE A 21 -12.42 33.81 -4.77
CA ILE A 21 -13.02 32.93 -3.77
C ILE A 21 -13.07 31.51 -4.32
N TYR A 22 -12.37 30.58 -3.66
CA TYR A 22 -12.38 29.16 -4.00
C TYR A 22 -13.39 28.41 -3.13
N LYS A 23 -14.16 27.52 -3.76
CA LYS A 23 -14.99 26.52 -3.08
C LYS A 23 -14.09 25.32 -2.75
N CYS A 24 -13.53 25.26 -1.55
CA CYS A 24 -12.72 24.10 -1.15
C CYS A 24 -13.61 23.09 -0.42
N LEU A 25 -14.00 22.04 -1.13
CA LEU A 25 -14.29 20.76 -0.50
C LEU A 25 -12.94 20.06 -0.29
N PRO A 26 -12.54 19.68 0.93
CA PRO A 26 -11.56 18.62 1.06
C PRO A 26 -12.27 17.34 0.59
N MET A 27 -12.29 17.10 -0.72
CA MET A 27 -12.60 15.80 -1.26
C MET A 27 -11.38 14.94 -0.97
N LEU A 28 -11.36 14.30 0.19
CA LEU A 28 -10.48 13.18 0.44
C LEU A 28 -10.99 12.01 -0.40
N ALA A 29 -10.66 12.02 -1.70
CA ALA A 29 -11.06 10.95 -2.61
C ALA A 29 -10.45 9.61 -2.15
N THR A 30 -9.20 9.66 -1.68
CA THR A 30 -8.43 8.52 -1.19
C THR A 30 -7.39 8.98 -0.17
N TYR A 31 -7.19 8.21 0.89
CA TYR A 31 -6.09 8.36 1.84
C TYR A 31 -5.23 7.10 1.79
N SER A 32 -4.06 7.24 1.16
CA SER A 32 -3.05 6.18 1.11
C SER A 32 -2.04 6.41 2.22
N ALA A 33 -1.97 5.46 3.14
CA ALA A 33 -0.97 5.42 4.20
C ALA A 33 -0.72 3.98 4.64
N ASP A 34 0.30 3.75 5.43
CA ASP A 34 0.54 2.49 6.10
C ASP A 34 -0.47 2.21 7.23
N LEU A 35 -0.49 0.96 7.69
CA LEU A 35 -1.56 0.47 8.55
C LEU A 35 -1.68 1.21 9.89
N PRO A 36 -0.60 1.60 10.60
CA PRO A 36 -0.73 2.38 11.83
C PRO A 36 -1.38 3.76 11.61
N GLU A 37 -1.04 4.42 10.50
CA GLU A 37 -1.48 5.75 10.10
C GLU A 37 -2.94 5.70 9.66
N GLN A 38 -3.32 4.67 8.90
CA GLN A 38 -4.73 4.41 8.60
C GLN A 38 -5.54 4.16 9.87
N ASN A 39 -5.02 3.39 10.82
CA ASN A 39 -5.69 3.11 12.08
C ASN A 39 -5.86 4.38 12.92
N LEU A 40 -4.84 5.25 12.95
CA LEU A 40 -4.93 6.55 13.61
C LEU A 40 -6.03 7.41 12.99
N LEU A 41 -6.06 7.52 11.65
CA LEU A 41 -7.09 8.29 10.94
C LEU A 41 -8.50 7.72 11.14
N ALA A 42 -8.61 6.40 11.16
CA ALA A 42 -9.86 5.64 11.36
C ALA A 42 -10.37 5.68 12.82
N ALA A 43 -9.55 6.16 13.75
CA ALA A 43 -9.75 6.00 15.20
C ALA A 43 -9.93 4.52 15.62
N THR A 44 -9.15 3.63 15.01
CA THR A 44 -9.08 2.21 15.33
C THR A 44 -7.74 1.85 15.98
N LYS A 45 -7.77 0.84 16.85
CA LYS A 45 -6.62 0.26 17.53
C LYS A 45 -5.88 -0.70 16.60
N SER A 46 -4.63 -0.96 16.92
CA SER A 46 -3.81 -1.93 16.19
C SER A 46 -4.38 -3.35 16.27
N SER A 47 -3.84 -4.25 15.45
CA SER A 47 -4.24 -5.66 15.38
C SER A 47 -4.15 -6.45 16.69
N LEU A 48 -3.48 -5.90 17.71
CA LEU A 48 -3.37 -6.48 19.05
C LEU A 48 -4.72 -6.56 19.77
N CYS A 49 -5.71 -5.74 19.40
CA CYS A 49 -7.05 -5.77 19.99
C CYS A 49 -7.99 -6.85 19.40
N GLY A 50 -7.49 -7.67 18.47
CA GLY A 50 -8.29 -8.70 17.79
C GLY A 50 -9.04 -8.21 16.55
N TYR A 51 -9.09 -6.91 16.29
CA TYR A 51 -9.74 -6.30 15.11
C TYR A 51 -8.85 -5.21 14.49
N GLY A 52 -7.81 -5.62 13.78
CA GLY A 52 -6.77 -4.69 13.27
C GLY A 52 -7.05 -3.99 11.94
N CYS A 53 -8.13 -4.34 11.25
CA CYS A 53 -8.46 -3.72 9.97
C CYS A 53 -9.22 -2.41 10.19
N PRO A 54 -8.74 -1.27 9.65
CA PRO A 54 -9.45 0.00 9.74
C PRO A 54 -10.65 0.08 8.78
N ARG A 55 -10.82 -0.88 7.86
CA ARG A 55 -11.92 -0.88 6.86
C ARG A 55 -13.05 -1.84 7.16
N CYS A 56 -12.80 -2.92 7.89
CA CYS A 56 -13.81 -3.93 8.19
C CYS A 56 -13.62 -4.56 9.57
N LEU A 57 -14.62 -5.31 10.02
CA LEU A 57 -14.65 -5.98 11.33
C LEU A 57 -14.04 -7.40 11.28
N VAL A 58 -13.11 -7.65 10.36
CA VAL A 58 -12.43 -8.96 10.29
C VAL A 58 -11.61 -9.18 11.55
N LYS A 59 -11.67 -10.39 12.11
CA LYS A 59 -10.83 -10.76 13.26
C LYS A 59 -9.39 -10.92 12.80
N THR A 60 -8.44 -10.48 13.62
CA THR A 60 -7.00 -10.60 13.34
C THR A 60 -6.59 -12.05 13.05
N GLY A 61 -7.21 -13.03 13.73
CA GLY A 61 -6.95 -14.45 13.51
C GLY A 61 -7.36 -14.95 12.11
N ASP A 62 -8.44 -14.40 11.56
CA ASP A 62 -8.97 -14.78 10.24
C ASP A 62 -8.20 -14.07 9.13
N MET A 63 -7.87 -12.79 9.34
CA MET A 63 -7.06 -11.98 8.44
C MET A 63 -5.68 -12.62 8.18
N LYS A 64 -5.00 -13.09 9.25
CA LYS A 64 -3.66 -13.71 9.14
C LYS A 64 -3.66 -15.03 8.37
N LYS A 65 -4.78 -15.76 8.38
CA LYS A 65 -4.90 -17.07 7.73
C LYS A 65 -5.36 -16.96 6.27
N GLY A 66 -5.70 -15.75 5.81
CA GLY A 66 -6.15 -15.52 4.43
C GLY A 66 -7.48 -16.21 4.09
N TYR A 67 -8.29 -16.54 5.09
CA TYR A 67 -9.61 -17.11 4.84
C TYR A 67 -10.51 -16.08 4.16
N GLY A 68 -11.27 -16.51 3.15
CA GLY A 68 -12.29 -15.71 2.47
C GLY A 68 -13.51 -15.42 3.35
N VAL A 69 -13.29 -14.90 4.55
CA VAL A 69 -14.33 -14.58 5.52
C VAL A 69 -15.00 -13.28 5.09
N ILE A 70 -16.33 -13.31 5.00
CA ILE A 70 -17.13 -12.10 4.80
C ILE A 70 -17.18 -11.34 6.13
N ALA A 71 -16.58 -10.16 6.15
CA ALA A 71 -16.61 -9.26 7.31
C ALA A 71 -17.43 -8.02 6.99
N ALA A 72 -18.17 -7.51 7.98
CA ALA A 72 -18.90 -6.25 7.84
C ALA A 72 -17.92 -5.08 7.66
N ALA A 73 -18.24 -4.17 6.74
CA ALA A 73 -17.49 -2.93 6.54
C ALA A 73 -17.68 -1.98 7.73
N ARG A 74 -16.64 -1.19 8.04
CA ARG A 74 -16.75 -0.07 8.96
C ARG A 74 -17.35 1.12 8.23
N ASN A 75 -18.21 1.86 8.90
CA ASN A 75 -18.79 3.10 8.40
C ASN A 75 -18.99 4.09 9.56
N ASN A 76 -19.29 5.35 9.25
CA ASN A 76 -19.45 6.38 10.28
C ASN A 76 -20.53 6.01 11.31
N ASP A 77 -21.63 5.37 10.89
CA ASP A 77 -22.77 5.04 11.76
C ASP A 77 -22.43 3.94 12.77
N ASN A 78 -21.88 2.83 12.28
CA ASN A 78 -21.55 1.69 13.14
C ASN A 78 -20.36 2.02 14.05
N MET A 79 -19.38 2.77 13.54
CA MET A 79 -18.22 3.19 14.33
C MET A 79 -18.58 4.19 15.43
N GLY A 80 -19.57 5.07 15.19
CA GLY A 80 -20.14 5.92 16.23
C GLY A 80 -20.71 5.12 17.41
N GLN A 81 -21.39 4.01 17.14
CA GLN A 81 -21.92 3.13 18.17
C GLN A 81 -20.84 2.30 18.86
N TYR A 82 -19.86 1.82 18.09
CA TYR A 82 -18.79 0.96 18.61
C TYR A 82 -17.77 1.72 19.46
N ALA A 83 -17.44 2.97 19.10
CA ALA A 83 -16.50 3.79 19.86
C ALA A 83 -16.99 4.04 21.28
N ALA A 84 -18.26 4.44 21.46
CA ALA A 84 -18.86 4.68 22.77
C ALA A 84 -18.89 3.43 23.68
N ARG A 85 -18.70 2.23 23.11
CA ARG A 85 -18.65 0.94 23.83
C ARG A 85 -17.26 0.30 23.81
N ASN A 86 -16.26 0.97 23.23
CA ASN A 86 -14.91 0.46 23.05
C ASN A 86 -14.86 -0.91 22.33
N GLN A 87 -15.80 -1.14 21.40
CA GLN A 87 -16.00 -2.42 20.72
C GLN A 87 -15.22 -2.50 19.40
N TYR A 88 -14.93 -3.73 18.95
CA TYR A 88 -14.31 -4.02 17.66
C TYR A 88 -13.04 -3.20 17.37
N GLY A 89 -12.23 -2.97 18.41
CA GLY A 89 -10.98 -2.23 18.25
C GLY A 89 -11.14 -0.74 17.98
N CYS A 90 -12.27 -0.10 18.32
CA CYS A 90 -12.39 1.37 18.25
C CYS A 90 -11.69 2.03 19.45
N PHE A 91 -11.20 3.25 19.29
CA PHE A 91 -10.95 4.13 20.43
C PHE A 91 -12.27 4.68 20.97
N ASP A 92 -12.33 4.95 22.27
CA ASP A 92 -13.44 5.67 22.90
C ASP A 92 -13.32 7.18 22.62
N LEU A 93 -13.34 7.52 21.33
CA LEU A 93 -13.20 8.89 20.83
C LEU A 93 -14.02 9.04 19.55
N ALA A 94 -14.77 10.13 19.46
CA ALA A 94 -15.47 10.48 18.23
C ALA A 94 -14.47 10.90 17.15
N ASN A 95 -14.53 10.24 16.00
CA ASN A 95 -13.64 10.56 14.88
C ASN A 95 -14.02 11.93 14.27
N ALA A 96 -13.02 12.77 14.00
CA ALA A 96 -13.22 14.10 13.42
C ALA A 96 -13.93 14.05 12.04
N PHE A 97 -13.76 12.97 11.28
CA PHE A 97 -14.29 12.81 9.93
C PHE A 97 -15.74 12.32 9.89
N TRP A 98 -16.34 11.84 10.99
CA TRP A 98 -17.73 11.37 11.00
C TRP A 98 -18.76 12.47 10.73
N ARG A 99 -18.38 13.74 10.93
CA ARG A 99 -19.24 14.91 10.63
C ARG A 99 -19.19 15.34 9.17
N THR A 100 -18.34 14.68 8.37
CA THR A 100 -18.24 14.95 6.93
C THR A 100 -19.30 14.16 6.17
N PRO A 101 -19.70 14.57 4.96
CA PRO A 101 -20.67 13.83 4.16
C PRO A 101 -20.09 12.53 3.56
N PHE A 102 -18.84 12.17 3.88
CA PHE A 102 -18.14 11.02 3.35
C PHE A 102 -17.87 9.98 4.44
N ASN A 103 -17.84 8.72 4.03
CA ASN A 103 -17.42 7.63 4.90
C ASN A 103 -15.88 7.55 4.89
N ILE A 104 -15.24 7.93 5.99
CA ILE A 104 -13.76 7.94 6.08
C ILE A 104 -13.17 6.54 5.83
N TYR A 105 -13.90 5.50 6.21
CA TYR A 105 -13.47 4.11 6.08
C TYR A 105 -13.43 3.64 4.62
N ASP A 106 -14.28 4.21 3.76
CA ASP A 106 -14.27 3.94 2.32
C ASP A 106 -13.16 4.70 1.59
N SER A 107 -12.69 5.82 2.17
CA SER A 107 -11.57 6.59 1.64
C SER A 107 -10.21 5.96 1.91
N LEU A 108 -10.10 4.96 2.79
CA LEU A 108 -8.83 4.33 3.13
C LEU A 108 -8.35 3.41 2.01
N VAL A 109 -7.19 3.73 1.47
CA VAL A 109 -6.50 2.92 0.46
C VAL A 109 -5.22 2.39 1.06
N VAL A 110 -4.96 1.11 0.85
CA VAL A 110 -3.72 0.49 1.28
C VAL A 110 -2.56 1.20 0.57
N ASP A 111 -1.54 1.57 1.34
CA ASP A 111 -0.25 1.84 0.74
C ASP A 111 0.33 0.52 0.25
N ASP A 112 -0.13 0.11 -0.94
CA ASP A 112 0.29 -1.12 -1.62
C ASP A 112 1.81 -1.17 -1.72
N LEU A 113 2.45 -0.02 -1.74
CA LEU A 113 3.84 0.16 -2.04
C LEU A 113 4.74 -0.11 -0.84
N HIS A 114 4.34 0.41 0.33
CA HIS A 114 4.98 0.08 1.60
C HIS A 114 4.69 -1.37 2.00
N GLN A 115 3.48 -1.89 1.76
CA GLN A 115 3.16 -3.28 2.09
C GLN A 115 3.83 -4.28 1.14
N LEU A 116 3.74 -4.06 -0.18
CA LEU A 116 4.34 -4.93 -1.19
C LEU A 116 5.86 -4.77 -1.27
N GLY A 117 6.42 -3.62 -0.90
CA GLY A 117 7.88 -3.41 -0.86
C GLY A 117 8.60 -4.40 0.07
N GLY A 118 7.99 -4.72 1.22
CA GLY A 118 8.50 -5.75 2.13
C GLY A 118 8.44 -7.16 1.53
N VAL A 119 7.28 -7.53 0.97
CA VAL A 119 7.10 -8.84 0.30
C VAL A 119 8.07 -9.00 -0.87
N TYR A 120 8.24 -7.94 -1.66
CA TYR A 120 9.16 -7.90 -2.78
C TYR A 120 10.60 -8.13 -2.31
N ARG A 121 11.06 -7.46 -1.24
CA ARG A 121 12.39 -7.69 -0.67
C ARG A 121 12.60 -9.15 -0.25
N HIS A 122 11.61 -9.79 0.38
CA HIS A 122 11.70 -11.21 0.72
C HIS A 122 11.81 -12.11 -0.52
N LEU A 123 10.99 -11.85 -1.54
CA LEU A 123 11.06 -12.58 -2.82
C LEU A 123 12.43 -12.40 -3.49
N LEU A 124 12.98 -11.19 -3.48
CA LEU A 124 14.32 -10.91 -3.99
C LEU A 124 15.41 -11.66 -3.22
N GLY A 125 15.32 -11.70 -1.89
CA GLY A 125 16.28 -12.43 -1.06
C GLY A 125 16.26 -13.93 -1.36
N PHE A 126 15.06 -14.50 -1.54
CA PHE A 126 14.90 -15.89 -1.95
C PHE A 126 15.51 -16.16 -3.34
N ILE A 127 15.22 -15.29 -4.31
CA ILE A 127 15.76 -15.39 -5.68
C ILE A 127 17.28 -15.26 -5.69
N GLU A 128 17.83 -14.32 -4.93
CA GLU A 128 19.27 -14.13 -4.80
C GLU A 128 19.94 -15.37 -4.21
N ALA A 129 19.36 -15.98 -3.17
CA ALA A 129 19.88 -17.21 -2.60
C ALA A 129 19.91 -18.35 -3.64
N LEU A 130 18.83 -18.54 -4.39
CA LEU A 130 18.76 -19.53 -5.48
C LEU A 130 19.81 -19.28 -6.57
N ILE A 131 20.02 -18.02 -6.96
CA ILE A 131 20.99 -17.65 -8.00
C ILE A 131 22.41 -17.88 -7.51
N LYS A 132 22.71 -17.57 -6.24
CA LYS A 132 24.03 -17.77 -5.62
C LYS A 132 24.38 -19.24 -5.42
N ASP A 133 23.40 -20.09 -5.13
CA ASP A 133 23.60 -21.53 -5.03
C ASP A 133 24.01 -22.16 -6.37
N GLN A 134 23.59 -21.55 -7.48
CA GLN A 134 23.90 -22.00 -8.83
C GLN A 134 25.21 -21.39 -9.34
N ARG A 135 26.24 -22.24 -9.52
CA ARG A 135 27.58 -21.81 -9.94
C ARG A 135 27.54 -20.93 -11.19
N GLY A 136 28.08 -19.72 -11.08
CA GLY A 136 28.24 -18.77 -12.18
C GLY A 136 26.99 -17.97 -12.57
N LYS A 137 25.80 -18.28 -12.04
CA LYS A 137 24.57 -17.57 -12.44
C LYS A 137 24.50 -16.12 -11.94
N ALA A 138 25.10 -15.82 -10.78
CA ALA A 138 25.22 -14.43 -10.32
C ALA A 138 25.97 -13.54 -11.32
N ALA A 139 27.05 -14.04 -11.92
CA ALA A 139 27.80 -13.30 -12.94
C ALA A 139 26.99 -13.06 -14.22
N ILE A 140 26.08 -13.98 -14.58
CA ILE A 140 25.15 -13.80 -15.70
C ILE A 140 24.21 -12.62 -15.42
N VAL A 141 23.66 -12.51 -14.21
CA VAL A 141 22.78 -11.40 -13.81
C VAL A 141 23.52 -10.06 -13.90
N GLU A 142 24.73 -10.00 -13.36
CA GLU A 142 25.55 -8.78 -13.43
C GLU A 142 25.87 -8.38 -14.87
N TRP A 143 26.26 -9.36 -15.70
CA TRP A 143 26.51 -9.13 -17.12
C TRP A 143 25.27 -8.58 -17.82
N ARG A 144 24.10 -9.22 -17.64
CA ARG A 144 22.83 -8.74 -18.21
C ARG A 144 22.49 -7.33 -17.75
N CYS A 145 22.68 -7.02 -16.47
CA CYS A 145 22.44 -5.69 -15.93
C CYS A 145 23.35 -4.64 -16.57
N ARG A 146 24.63 -4.97 -16.82
CA ARG A 146 25.59 -4.08 -17.53
C ARG A 146 25.27 -3.95 -19.02
N SER A 147 24.67 -4.97 -19.62
CA SER A 147 24.25 -4.99 -21.02
C SER A 147 22.91 -4.29 -21.27
N LEU A 148 22.17 -3.87 -20.24
CA LEU A 148 20.94 -3.12 -20.43
C LEU A 148 21.22 -1.79 -21.17
N PRO A 149 20.53 -1.52 -22.30
CA PRO A 149 20.72 -0.27 -23.03
C PRO A 149 20.30 0.92 -22.17
N TYR A 150 21.11 1.98 -22.17
CA TYR A 150 20.80 3.19 -21.43
C TYR A 150 19.76 4.03 -22.18
N TYR A 151 18.68 4.41 -21.49
CA TYR A 151 17.66 5.32 -21.99
C TYR A 151 17.44 6.48 -21.02
N SER A 152 17.10 7.65 -21.56
CA SER A 152 16.72 8.81 -20.75
C SER A 152 15.54 8.46 -19.84
N GLY A 153 15.68 8.71 -18.54
CA GLY A 153 14.67 8.35 -17.52
C GLY A 153 14.73 6.91 -17.00
N MET A 154 15.64 6.08 -17.50
CA MET A 154 15.91 4.76 -16.92
C MET A 154 16.95 4.86 -15.79
N LYS A 155 16.67 4.21 -14.66
CA LYS A 155 17.60 4.16 -13.54
C LYS A 155 18.70 3.15 -13.80
N SER A 156 19.95 3.54 -13.56
CA SER A 156 21.11 2.62 -13.60
C SER A 156 21.39 2.01 -12.22
N PHE A 157 21.53 0.69 -12.14
CA PHE A 157 21.86 -0.05 -10.92
C PHE A 157 23.35 -0.44 -10.92
N LYS A 158 24.23 0.55 -10.71
CA LYS A 158 25.71 0.38 -10.87
C LYS A 158 26.33 -0.57 -9.83
N THR A 159 25.75 -0.64 -8.64
CA THR A 159 26.20 -1.50 -7.52
C THR A 159 25.76 -2.96 -7.68
N GLY A 160 24.96 -3.26 -8.70
CA GLY A 160 24.37 -4.57 -8.96
C GLY A 160 22.86 -4.56 -8.80
N PHE A 161 22.26 -5.70 -9.11
CA PHE A 161 20.81 -5.85 -9.30
C PHE A 161 20.17 -6.86 -8.32
N LEU A 162 20.97 -7.54 -7.50
CA LEU A 162 20.44 -8.44 -6.48
C LEU A 162 20.16 -7.67 -5.18
N LEU A 163 19.42 -8.27 -4.24
CA LEU A 163 19.03 -7.59 -2.99
C LEU A 163 20.24 -7.09 -2.22
N SER A 164 21.34 -7.85 -2.17
CA SER A 164 22.60 -7.42 -1.54
C SER A 164 23.17 -6.12 -2.09
N SER A 165 22.85 -5.78 -3.35
CA SER A 165 23.32 -4.56 -4.04
C SER A 165 22.37 -3.38 -3.87
N LEU A 166 21.15 -3.61 -3.37
CA LEU A 166 20.12 -2.60 -3.13
C LEU A 166 20.19 -2.11 -1.68
N ILE A 167 21.16 -1.25 -1.39
CA ILE A 167 21.33 -0.64 -0.06
C ILE A 167 20.37 0.56 0.05
N ASN A 168 19.39 0.48 0.96
CA ASN A 168 18.41 1.54 1.23
C ASN A 168 17.81 2.19 -0.04
N PRO A 169 17.30 1.40 -1.01
CA PRO A 169 16.75 1.96 -2.23
C PRO A 169 15.59 2.88 -1.89
N SER A 170 15.57 4.05 -2.51
CA SER A 170 14.40 4.91 -2.50
C SER A 170 13.21 4.20 -3.14
N PHE A 171 12.02 4.70 -2.84
CA PHE A 171 10.80 4.12 -3.39
C PHE A 171 10.80 4.07 -4.93
N GLY A 172 11.17 5.18 -5.59
CA GLY A 172 11.25 5.23 -7.04
C GLY A 172 12.26 4.24 -7.64
N GLU A 173 13.36 3.98 -6.94
CA GLU A 173 14.35 2.99 -7.35
C GLU A 173 13.80 1.57 -7.27
N LEU A 174 13.05 1.23 -6.21
CA LEU A 174 12.44 -0.08 -6.08
C LEU A 174 11.42 -0.35 -7.19
N ARG A 175 10.60 0.66 -7.54
CA ARG A 175 9.64 0.54 -8.65
C ARG A 175 10.33 0.30 -9.99
N LYS A 176 11.41 1.05 -10.28
CA LYS A 176 12.20 0.85 -11.50
C LYS A 176 12.89 -0.52 -11.50
N HIS A 177 13.30 -1.01 -10.33
CA HIS A 177 13.87 -2.34 -10.17
C HIS A 177 12.87 -3.45 -10.47
N MET A 178 11.63 -3.35 -9.95
CA MET A 178 10.53 -4.29 -10.23
C MET A 178 10.26 -4.44 -11.73
N GLN A 179 10.32 -3.34 -12.49
CA GLN A 179 10.10 -3.34 -13.94
C GLN A 179 11.20 -4.07 -14.72
N LEU A 180 12.42 -4.08 -14.20
CA LEU A 180 13.61 -4.59 -14.90
C LEU A 180 14.01 -6.00 -14.44
N ILE A 181 13.66 -6.41 -13.22
CA ILE A 181 14.19 -7.67 -12.70
C ILE A 181 13.85 -8.89 -13.53
N LEU A 182 12.63 -8.92 -14.06
CA LEU A 182 12.15 -10.08 -14.80
C LEU A 182 13.03 -10.36 -16.02
N CYS A 183 13.46 -9.34 -16.77
CA CYS A 183 14.31 -9.56 -17.94
C CYS A 183 15.73 -10.06 -17.59
N LEU A 184 16.15 -9.89 -16.34
CA LEU A 184 17.48 -10.28 -15.89
C LEU A 184 17.54 -11.70 -15.33
N VAL A 185 16.44 -12.22 -14.75
CA VAL A 185 16.47 -13.49 -14.00
C VAL A 185 15.50 -14.57 -14.50
N TYR A 186 14.65 -14.30 -15.51
CA TYR A 186 13.53 -15.20 -15.87
C TYR A 186 13.89 -16.66 -16.16
N ASP A 187 15.06 -16.92 -16.75
CA ASP A 187 15.56 -18.26 -17.11
C ASP A 187 16.57 -18.82 -16.08
N LEU A 188 16.84 -18.08 -15.01
CA LEU A 188 17.78 -18.46 -13.95
C LEU A 188 17.07 -19.01 -12.70
N ILE A 189 15.75 -18.86 -12.63
CA ILE A 189 14.92 -19.22 -11.47
C ILE A 189 13.74 -20.11 -11.89
N PRO A 190 13.12 -20.85 -10.95
CA PRO A 190 11.92 -21.63 -11.23
C PRO A 190 10.76 -20.78 -11.77
N LEU A 191 9.92 -21.38 -12.62
CA LEU A 191 8.76 -20.73 -13.23
C LEU A 191 7.83 -20.07 -12.18
N GLN A 192 7.65 -20.69 -11.02
CA GLN A 192 6.83 -20.15 -9.94
C GLN A 192 7.39 -18.80 -9.45
N CYS A 193 8.71 -18.66 -9.34
CA CYS A 193 9.34 -17.40 -8.95
C CYS A 193 9.18 -16.33 -10.03
N VAL A 194 9.24 -16.73 -11.31
CA VAL A 194 8.96 -15.84 -12.45
C VAL A 194 7.53 -15.30 -12.38
N LEU A 195 6.55 -16.16 -12.12
CA LEU A 195 5.15 -15.76 -11.98
C LEU A 195 4.96 -14.82 -10.78
N CYS A 196 5.61 -15.08 -9.65
CA CYS A 196 5.59 -14.19 -8.50
C CYS A 196 6.18 -12.82 -8.82
N LEU A 197 7.34 -12.75 -9.49
CA LEU A 197 7.94 -11.48 -9.89
C LEU A 197 7.05 -10.69 -10.85
N ARG A 198 6.44 -11.38 -11.82
CA ARG A 198 5.52 -10.77 -12.78
C ARG A 198 4.33 -10.10 -12.10
N ALA A 199 3.86 -10.61 -10.96
CA ALA A 199 2.75 -10.02 -10.22
C ALA A 199 3.08 -8.64 -9.60
N PHE A 200 4.36 -8.23 -9.55
CA PHE A 200 4.80 -6.91 -9.08
C PHE A 200 5.01 -5.88 -10.22
N ILE A 201 4.83 -6.28 -11.49
CA ILE A 201 4.98 -5.44 -12.68
C ILE A 201 3.63 -4.90 -13.11
#